data_AF-A0A1W9QW26-F1
#
_entry.id   AF-A0A1W9QW26-F1
#
_cell.length_a   1.000
_cell.length_b   1.000
_cell.length_c   1.000
_cell.angle_alpha   90.00
_cell.angle_beta   90.00
_cell.angle_gamma   90.00
#
_symmetry.space_group_name_H-M   'P 1'
#
loop_
_entity.id
_entity.type
_entity.pdbx_description
1 polymer ?
#
loop_
_entity_poly.entity_id
_entity_poly.type
_entity_poly.pdbx_seq_one_letter_code
_entity_poly.pdbx_strand_id
1 'polypeptide(L)'
;MKISANTKVSVLLKDKPESIDVIASINKHFKKLKNPVLRKLLAPRVTISDAAKIGGTTVDVFLNKLQEIGFEIDMTKSEKVKSSVEKNDGDSKIFTKESIVELDVRPNIEAGNDPFKIILTAIKELPDNSVLKIINVFEPLPLINHLRDKGYESITERPEEGVVHTYFRKAAQVSKEDLPEIKLTDFSEFEMKTSEFGENIKTIDVRHLEMPEPMVTILQEVEKLPEGHALYVHHKRIPQFLLPELKKRDYIILYNEIDENNMNLLIYK
;
A
#
# COMPACT_ATOMS: atom_id res chain seq x y z
N MET A 1 -14.95 8.18 31.45
CA MET A 1 -15.38 7.74 30.09
C MET A 1 -14.95 6.29 29.86
N LYS A 2 -15.76 5.48 29.17
CA LYS A 2 -15.36 4.14 28.69
C LYS A 2 -14.51 4.23 27.42
N ILE A 3 -13.39 3.52 27.37
CA ILE A 3 -12.42 3.56 26.28
C ILE A 3 -12.10 2.16 25.75
N SER A 4 -11.74 2.08 24.47
CA SER A 4 -11.39 0.85 23.77
C SER A 4 -10.29 1.13 22.74
N ALA A 5 -9.75 0.10 22.10
CA ALA A 5 -8.76 0.23 21.02
C ALA A 5 -9.14 1.24 19.93
N ASN A 6 -10.44 1.36 19.64
CA ASN A 6 -10.96 2.24 18.58
C ASN A 6 -11.27 3.67 19.05
N THR A 7 -11.07 3.97 20.33
CA THR A 7 -11.30 5.32 20.86
C THR A 7 -10.28 6.28 20.25
N LYS A 8 -10.76 7.40 19.69
CA LYS A 8 -9.90 8.44 19.10
C LYS A 8 -9.12 9.19 20.17
N VAL A 9 -7.86 9.49 19.89
CA VAL A 9 -6.99 10.26 20.79
C VAL A 9 -7.61 11.63 21.11
N SER A 10 -8.21 12.31 20.12
CA SER A 10 -8.90 13.60 20.36
C SER A 10 -10.01 13.53 21.40
N VAL A 11 -10.69 12.39 21.53
CA VAL A 11 -11.79 12.23 22.48
C VAL A 11 -11.22 12.07 23.90
N LEU A 12 -10.12 11.33 24.06
CA LEU A 12 -9.39 11.23 25.34
C LEU A 12 -8.95 12.62 25.82
N LEU A 13 -8.35 13.41 24.93
CA LEU A 13 -7.84 14.74 25.26
C LEU A 13 -8.96 15.76 25.56
N LYS A 14 -10.17 15.53 25.05
CA LYS A 14 -11.35 16.35 25.33
C LYS A 14 -11.98 16.00 26.68
N ASP A 15 -11.99 14.71 27.04
CA ASP A 15 -12.50 14.23 28.34
C ASP A 15 -11.54 14.62 29.47
N LYS A 16 -10.25 14.35 29.30
CA LYS A 16 -9.20 14.61 30.28
C LYS A 16 -7.94 15.18 29.62
N PRO A 17 -7.70 16.50 29.70
CA PRO A 17 -6.52 17.13 29.11
C PRO A 17 -5.18 16.56 29.61
N GLU A 18 -5.12 16.05 30.84
CA GLU A 18 -3.96 15.37 31.43
C GLU A 18 -3.57 14.07 30.71
N SER A 19 -4.46 13.52 29.88
CA SER A 19 -4.16 12.37 29.00
C SER A 19 -2.97 12.65 28.08
N ILE A 20 -2.69 13.91 27.77
CA ILE A 20 -1.53 14.29 26.93
C ILE A 20 -0.23 13.84 27.57
N ASP A 21 -0.06 14.06 28.88
CA ASP A 21 1.17 13.72 29.59
C ASP A 21 1.33 12.21 29.75
N VAL A 22 0.22 11.51 30.00
CA VAL A 22 0.20 10.04 30.03
C VAL A 22 0.60 9.48 28.68
N ILE A 23 -0.03 9.93 27.60
CA ILE A 23 0.28 9.48 26.24
C ILE A 23 1.74 9.83 25.88
N ALA A 24 2.22 11.02 26.24
CA ALA A 24 3.61 11.42 26.05
C ALA A 24 4.63 10.58 26.86
N SER A 25 4.19 9.97 27.97
CA SER A 25 5.02 9.08 28.79
C SER A 25 5.13 7.65 28.23
N ILE A 26 4.21 7.25 27.35
CA ILE A 26 4.19 5.92 26.73
C ILE A 26 5.38 5.78 25.78
N ASN A 27 5.59 6.79 24.94
CA ASN A 27 6.68 6.81 24.00
C ASN A 27 7.13 8.25 23.71
N LYS A 28 8.45 8.45 23.55
CA LYS A 28 9.07 9.73 23.17
C LYS A 28 8.43 10.39 21.94
N HIS A 29 7.91 9.62 20.98
CA HIS A 29 7.26 10.11 19.76
C HIS A 29 5.96 10.89 20.06
N PHE A 30 5.28 10.57 21.16
CA PHE A 30 4.04 11.25 21.56
C PHE A 30 4.26 12.58 22.27
N LYS A 31 5.49 12.94 22.64
CA LYS A 31 5.82 14.27 23.19
C LYS A 31 5.37 15.41 22.27
N LYS A 32 5.29 15.15 20.95
CA LYS A 32 4.78 16.09 19.94
C LYS A 32 3.32 16.50 20.16
N LEU A 33 2.51 15.67 20.83
CA LEU A 33 1.11 16.00 21.19
C LEU A 33 1.00 17.11 22.24
N LYS A 34 2.10 17.46 22.92
CA LYS A 34 2.13 18.64 23.81
C LYS A 34 2.03 19.95 23.03
N ASN A 35 2.42 19.97 21.75
CA ASN A 35 2.26 21.14 20.90
C ASN A 35 0.77 21.30 20.49
N PRO A 36 0.10 22.41 20.84
CA PRO A 36 -1.33 22.58 20.58
C PRO A 36 -1.74 22.49 19.10
N VAL A 37 -0.86 22.89 18.18
CA VAL A 37 -1.11 22.85 16.73
C VAL A 37 -1.05 21.41 16.21
N LEU A 38 0.02 20.68 16.55
CA LEU A 38 0.16 19.27 16.17
C LEU A 38 -0.93 18.42 16.81
N ARG A 39 -1.30 18.72 18.06
CA ARG A 39 -2.42 18.09 18.75
C ARG A 39 -3.73 18.26 17.98
N LYS A 40 -4.05 19.48 17.54
CA LYS A 40 -5.28 19.77 16.77
C LYS A 40 -5.28 19.05 15.42
N LEU A 41 -4.11 18.88 14.80
CA LEU A 41 -3.97 18.23 13.50
C LEU A 41 -4.03 16.69 13.56
N LEU A 42 -3.35 16.10 14.56
CA LEU A 42 -3.09 14.65 14.60
C LEU A 42 -4.12 13.89 15.45
N ALA A 43 -4.49 14.43 16.62
CA ALA A 43 -5.33 13.71 17.58
C ALA A 43 -6.71 13.26 17.03
N PRO A 44 -7.39 14.02 16.12
CA PRO A 44 -8.68 13.60 15.57
C PRO A 44 -8.64 12.42 14.59
N ARG A 45 -7.45 12.08 14.09
CA ARG A 45 -7.24 11.10 13.01
C ARG A 45 -6.69 9.76 13.49
N VAL A 46 -6.31 9.66 14.76
CA VAL A 46 -5.58 8.52 15.31
C VAL A 46 -6.40 7.90 16.44
N THR A 47 -6.56 6.58 16.44
CA THR A 47 -7.15 5.80 17.54
C THR A 47 -6.10 5.35 18.55
N ILE A 48 -6.51 4.79 19.70
CA ILE A 48 -5.58 4.15 20.65
C ILE A 48 -4.80 3.02 19.97
N SER A 49 -5.45 2.21 19.13
CA SER A 49 -4.79 1.16 18.35
C SER A 49 -3.74 1.73 17.39
N ASP A 50 -4.08 2.79 16.66
CA ASP A 50 -3.15 3.41 15.73
C ASP A 50 -1.98 4.07 16.47
N ALA A 51 -2.27 4.73 17.60
CA ALA A 51 -1.25 5.29 18.47
C ALA A 51 -0.33 4.16 18.97
N ALA A 52 -0.86 3.05 19.48
CA ALA A 52 -0.08 1.91 19.93
C ALA A 52 0.89 1.40 18.84
N LYS A 53 0.40 1.22 17.61
CA LYS A 53 1.23 0.86 16.43
C LYS A 53 2.30 1.90 16.12
N ILE A 54 1.98 3.19 16.14
CA ILE A 54 2.91 4.29 15.87
C ILE A 54 3.98 4.41 16.97
N GLY A 55 3.60 4.13 18.22
CA GLY A 55 4.45 4.22 19.40
C GLY A 55 5.23 2.94 19.70
N GLY A 56 5.14 1.92 18.86
CA GLY A 56 5.77 0.62 19.09
C GLY A 56 5.40 0.01 20.45
N THR A 57 4.11 0.06 20.80
CA THR A 57 3.60 -0.43 22.08
C THR A 57 2.32 -1.21 21.84
N THR A 58 1.90 -2.03 22.81
CA THR A 58 0.64 -2.76 22.69
C THR A 58 -0.54 -1.88 23.10
N VAL A 59 -1.71 -2.19 22.55
CA VAL A 59 -2.97 -1.53 22.93
C VAL A 59 -3.23 -1.69 24.42
N ASP A 60 -2.92 -2.86 24.99
CA ASP A 60 -3.10 -3.15 26.41
C ASP A 60 -2.24 -2.24 27.29
N VAL A 61 -0.97 -2.03 26.93
CA VAL A 61 -0.09 -1.10 27.67
C VAL A 61 -0.64 0.33 27.61
N PHE A 62 -1.19 0.73 26.47
CA PHE A 62 -1.80 2.05 26.29
C PHE A 62 -3.07 2.22 27.13
N LEU A 63 -3.96 1.21 27.11
CA LEU A 63 -5.21 1.21 27.86
C LEU A 63 -4.95 1.16 29.37
N ASN A 64 -4.01 0.35 29.84
CA ASN A 64 -3.64 0.26 31.26
C ASN A 64 -3.14 1.61 31.80
N LYS A 65 -2.28 2.30 31.05
CA LYS A 65 -1.81 3.64 31.44
C LYS A 65 -2.90 4.70 31.45
N LEU A 66 -3.89 4.61 30.55
CA LEU A 66 -5.05 5.49 30.58
C LEU A 66 -6.01 5.12 31.73
N GLN A 67 -6.08 3.85 32.13
CA GLN A 67 -6.86 3.43 33.28
C GLN A 67 -6.32 4.02 34.59
N GLU A 68 -5.00 4.18 34.73
CA GLU A 68 -4.38 4.81 35.91
C GLU A 68 -4.87 6.25 36.15
N ILE A 69 -5.28 6.96 35.10
CA ILE A 69 -5.89 8.30 35.21
C ILE A 69 -7.42 8.26 35.20
N GLY A 70 -8.02 7.10 35.44
CA GLY A 70 -9.46 6.93 35.67
C GLY A 70 -10.30 6.85 34.39
N PHE A 71 -9.76 6.31 33.29
CA PHE A 71 -10.59 5.80 32.20
C PHE A 71 -11.04 4.37 32.48
N GLU A 72 -12.26 4.01 32.06
CA GLU A 72 -12.78 2.65 32.22
C GLU A 72 -12.58 1.87 30.91
N ILE A 73 -11.99 0.67 30.97
CA ILE A 73 -11.79 -0.15 29.78
C ILE A 73 -13.09 -0.87 29.44
N ASP A 74 -13.58 -0.69 28.21
CA ASP A 74 -14.77 -1.38 27.73
C ASP A 74 -14.43 -2.81 27.26
N MET A 75 -14.54 -3.77 28.18
CA MET A 75 -14.19 -5.17 27.92
C MET A 75 -15.15 -5.86 26.92
N THR A 76 -16.32 -5.28 26.61
CA THR A 76 -17.27 -5.88 25.67
C THR A 76 -16.89 -5.73 24.18
N LYS A 77 -15.79 -5.05 23.88
CA LYS A 77 -15.21 -4.95 22.52
C LYS A 77 -13.80 -5.54 22.42
N SER A 78 -13.34 -6.24 23.46
CA SER A 78 -12.08 -6.99 23.44
C SER A 78 -12.35 -8.46 23.09
N GLU A 79 -12.75 -8.73 21.85
CA GLU A 79 -12.74 -10.09 21.34
C GLU A 79 -11.60 -10.28 20.33
N LYS A 80 -10.60 -11.03 20.81
CA LYS A 80 -9.66 -11.88 20.07
C LYS A 80 -8.73 -11.19 19.06
N VAL A 81 -7.64 -10.62 19.57
CA VAL A 81 -6.35 -10.74 18.88
C VAL A 81 -5.56 -11.84 19.59
N LYS A 82 -5.93 -13.10 19.28
CA LYS A 82 -5.01 -14.21 19.50
C LYS A 82 -3.86 -14.02 18.52
N SER A 83 -2.68 -13.91 19.08
CA SER A 83 -1.40 -14.20 18.47
C SER A 83 -1.49 -15.39 17.50
N SER A 84 -1.48 -15.10 16.20
CA SER A 84 -0.92 -16.00 15.19
C SER A 84 0.39 -15.37 14.74
N VAL A 85 1.46 -15.80 15.39
CA VAL A 85 2.81 -15.74 14.85
C VAL A 85 2.80 -16.65 13.61
N GLU A 86 2.44 -16.11 12.46
CA GLU A 86 2.83 -16.70 11.19
C GLU A 86 4.20 -16.11 10.85
N LYS A 87 5.23 -16.87 11.20
CA LYS A 87 6.51 -16.82 10.50
C LYS A 87 6.24 -17.20 9.05
N ASN A 88 5.94 -16.21 8.20
CA ASN A 88 6.11 -16.37 6.78
C ASN A 88 7.59 -16.17 6.46
N ASP A 89 8.34 -17.25 6.69
CA ASP A 89 9.73 -17.45 6.23
C ASP A 89 9.74 -17.77 4.72
N GLY A 90 8.94 -17.02 3.94
CA GLY A 90 8.55 -17.37 2.57
C GLY A 90 9.04 -16.42 1.47
N ASP A 91 9.19 -15.13 1.75
CA ASP A 91 9.40 -14.12 0.68
C ASP A 91 10.84 -13.61 0.55
N SER A 92 11.78 -14.11 1.35
CA SER A 92 13.20 -13.72 1.28
C SER A 92 13.95 -14.30 0.05
N LYS A 93 13.24 -14.83 -0.95
CA LYS A 93 13.82 -15.44 -2.17
C LYS A 93 13.62 -14.64 -3.46
N ILE A 94 13.19 -13.38 -3.41
CA ILE A 94 12.93 -12.61 -4.64
C ILE A 94 14.22 -12.04 -5.29
N PHE A 95 15.35 -11.96 -4.57
CA PHE A 95 16.56 -11.26 -5.04
C PHE A 95 17.85 -12.10 -5.09
N THR A 96 17.76 -13.44 -5.13
CA THR A 96 18.92 -14.34 -4.94
C THR A 96 20.02 -14.30 -6.03
N LYS A 97 19.90 -13.45 -7.05
CA LYS A 97 20.91 -13.28 -8.12
C LYS A 97 21.39 -11.83 -8.32
N GLU A 98 20.85 -10.87 -7.59
CA GLU A 98 21.12 -9.44 -7.79
C GLU A 98 22.00 -8.90 -6.66
N SER A 99 22.97 -8.02 -6.97
CA SER A 99 23.80 -7.38 -5.95
C SER A 99 23.00 -6.33 -5.20
N ILE A 100 22.96 -6.44 -3.86
CA ILE A 100 22.25 -5.49 -2.99
C ILE A 100 23.21 -4.39 -2.55
N VAL A 101 22.85 -3.14 -2.83
CA VAL A 101 23.51 -1.93 -2.32
C VAL A 101 22.65 -1.38 -1.18
N GLU A 102 23.22 -1.20 0.01
CA GLU A 102 22.48 -0.74 1.19
C GLU A 102 22.71 0.76 1.47
N LEU A 103 21.64 1.46 1.83
CA LEU A 103 21.66 2.86 2.23
C LEU A 103 20.81 3.07 3.50
N ASP A 104 21.46 3.34 4.63
CA ASP A 104 20.76 3.72 5.86
C ASP A 104 20.50 5.23 5.90
N VAL A 105 19.23 5.62 5.88
CA VAL A 105 18.81 7.02 5.89
C VAL A 105 18.28 7.48 7.23
N ARG A 106 18.22 6.58 8.23
CA ARG A 106 17.77 6.92 9.58
C ARG A 106 18.64 8.02 10.21
N PRO A 107 19.98 8.04 10.10
CA PRO A 107 20.80 9.12 10.64
C PRO A 107 20.48 10.49 10.04
N ASN A 108 20.14 10.54 8.73
CA ASN A 108 19.74 11.79 8.07
C ASN A 108 18.42 12.31 8.64
N ILE A 109 17.46 11.42 8.82
CA ILE A 109 16.14 11.74 9.39
C ILE A 109 16.28 12.15 10.87
N GLU A 110 17.14 11.48 11.63
CA GLU A 110 17.44 11.82 13.02
C GLU A 110 18.08 13.21 13.14
N ALA A 111 18.92 13.58 12.18
CA ALA A 111 19.49 14.93 12.07
C ALA A 111 18.50 15.99 11.54
N GLY A 112 17.26 15.60 11.21
CA GLY A 112 16.24 16.50 10.66
C GLY A 112 16.40 16.84 9.18
N ASN A 113 17.27 16.12 8.47
CA ASN A 113 17.53 16.31 7.05
C ASN A 113 16.66 15.38 6.19
N ASP A 114 16.24 15.87 5.02
CA ASP A 114 15.50 15.06 4.04
C ASP A 114 16.45 14.11 3.29
N PRO A 115 16.26 12.77 3.38
CA PRO A 115 17.11 11.82 2.69
C PRO A 115 16.80 11.69 1.18
N PHE A 116 15.78 12.37 0.65
CA PHE A 116 15.35 12.19 -0.74
C PHE A 116 16.49 12.38 -1.76
N LYS A 117 17.34 13.40 -1.58
CA LYS A 117 18.46 13.67 -2.50
C LYS A 117 19.54 12.58 -2.49
N ILE A 118 19.90 12.08 -1.30
CA ILE A 118 20.91 11.02 -1.18
C ILE A 118 20.40 9.70 -1.76
N ILE A 119 19.11 9.41 -1.59
CA ILE A 119 18.45 8.24 -2.16
C ILE A 119 18.45 8.33 -3.69
N LEU A 120 18.03 9.46 -4.26
CA LEU A 120 18.02 9.64 -5.72
C LEU A 120 19.43 9.56 -6.33
N THR A 121 20.46 9.96 -5.58
CA THR A 121 21.85 9.84 -6.00
C THR A 121 22.26 8.37 -6.03
N ALA A 122 22.01 7.64 -4.95
CA ALA A 122 22.26 6.20 -4.87
C ALA A 122 21.53 5.40 -5.97
N ILE A 123 20.31 5.80 -6.34
CA ILE A 123 19.56 5.17 -7.44
C ILE A 123 20.21 5.43 -8.80
N LYS A 124 20.73 6.63 -9.04
CA LYS A 124 21.41 6.97 -10.31
C LYS A 124 22.74 6.26 -10.47
N GLU A 125 23.43 6.01 -9.37
CA GLU A 125 24.73 5.33 -9.32
C GLU A 125 24.59 3.80 -9.18
N LEU A 126 23.36 3.30 -9.08
CA LEU A 126 23.08 1.89 -8.93
C LEU A 126 23.50 1.13 -10.20
N PRO A 127 24.36 0.10 -10.11
CA PRO A 127 24.74 -0.70 -11.26
C PRO A 127 23.53 -1.43 -11.88
N ASP A 128 23.61 -1.74 -13.17
CA ASP A 128 22.58 -2.57 -13.81
C ASP A 128 22.48 -3.94 -13.09
N ASN A 129 21.26 -4.49 -13.01
CA ASN A 129 20.92 -5.71 -12.27
C ASN A 129 21.27 -5.68 -10.75
N SER A 130 21.29 -4.50 -10.14
CA SER A 130 21.44 -4.33 -8.70
C SER A 130 20.16 -3.83 -8.03
N VAL A 131 20.05 -4.08 -6.73
CA VAL A 131 18.94 -3.66 -5.87
C VAL A 131 19.46 -2.64 -4.87
N LEU A 132 18.82 -1.47 -4.76
CA LEU A 132 19.04 -0.55 -3.67
C LEU A 132 18.12 -0.90 -2.50
N LYS A 133 18.68 -1.29 -1.36
CA LYS A 133 17.96 -1.44 -0.10
C LYS A 133 18.12 -0.16 0.73
N ILE A 134 17.01 0.47 1.07
CA ILE A 134 16.97 1.63 1.96
C ILE A 134 16.51 1.18 3.34
N ILE A 135 17.23 1.60 4.39
CA ILE A 135 16.83 1.40 5.78
C ILE A 135 16.24 2.72 6.29
N ASN A 136 14.96 2.70 6.63
CA ASN A 136 14.19 3.86 7.08
C ASN A 136 13.38 3.51 8.35
N VAL A 137 12.76 4.50 8.98
CA VAL A 137 11.86 4.34 10.13
C VAL A 137 10.37 4.33 9.76
N PHE A 138 10.03 4.66 8.51
CA PHE A 138 8.67 4.63 7.98
C PHE A 138 8.67 4.22 6.50
N GLU A 139 7.51 3.79 6.01
CA GLU A 139 7.35 3.40 4.61
C GLU A 139 7.34 4.64 3.69
N PRO A 140 8.28 4.74 2.73
CA PRO A 140 8.47 5.96 1.95
C PRO A 140 7.53 6.01 0.73
N LEU A 141 6.21 6.00 0.96
CA LEU A 141 5.20 5.95 -0.11
C LEU A 141 5.38 7.01 -1.22
N PRO A 142 5.68 8.29 -0.93
CA PRO A 142 5.89 9.28 -1.98
C PRO A 142 7.10 8.95 -2.88
N LEU A 143 8.18 8.44 -2.29
CA LEU A 143 9.38 8.01 -3.00
C LEU A 143 9.10 6.77 -3.85
N ILE A 144 8.34 5.80 -3.31
CA ILE A 144 7.91 4.61 -4.05
C ILE A 144 7.15 4.99 -5.32
N ASN A 145 6.15 5.87 -5.20
CA ASN A 145 5.39 6.33 -6.35
C ASN A 145 6.28 7.07 -7.37
N HIS A 146 7.13 7.99 -6.90
CA HIS A 146 8.03 8.75 -7.77
C HIS A 146 9.03 7.89 -8.54
N LEU A 147 9.50 6.78 -7.94
CA LEU A 147 10.44 5.87 -8.59
C LEU A 147 9.74 4.85 -9.48
N ARG A 148 8.51 4.44 -9.13
CA ARG A 148 7.65 3.64 -10.01
C ARG A 148 7.42 4.33 -11.35
N ASP A 149 7.12 5.62 -11.33
CA ASP A 149 6.94 6.43 -12.55
C ASP A 149 8.22 6.52 -13.39
N LYS A 150 9.38 6.18 -12.81
CA LYS A 150 10.70 6.10 -13.46
C LYS A 150 11.13 4.67 -13.82
N GLY A 151 10.22 3.71 -13.74
CA GLY A 151 10.46 2.32 -14.12
C GLY A 151 11.20 1.49 -13.07
N TYR A 152 11.03 1.81 -11.78
CA TYR A 152 11.56 1.00 -10.68
C TYR A 152 10.45 0.20 -10.01
N GLU A 153 10.76 -1.04 -9.65
CA GLU A 153 9.95 -1.85 -8.76
C GLU A 153 10.43 -1.66 -7.32
N SER A 154 9.49 -1.74 -6.37
CA SER A 154 9.82 -1.64 -4.95
C SER A 154 9.11 -2.67 -4.10
N ILE A 155 9.81 -3.21 -3.11
CA ILE A 155 9.27 -4.09 -2.08
C ILE A 155 9.60 -3.49 -0.71
N THR A 156 8.66 -3.54 0.23
CA THR A 156 8.86 -3.06 1.59
C THR A 156 8.77 -4.21 2.58
N GLU A 157 9.76 -4.35 3.45
CA GLU A 157 9.78 -5.31 4.55
C GLU A 157 9.91 -4.57 5.89
N ARG A 158 9.38 -5.19 6.95
CA ARG A 158 9.48 -4.71 8.33
C ARG A 158 10.14 -5.81 9.17
N PRO A 159 11.49 -5.91 9.14
CA PRO A 159 12.19 -6.97 9.85
C PRO A 159 12.03 -6.84 11.37
N GLU A 160 11.98 -5.60 11.86
CA GLU A 160 11.93 -5.25 13.27
C GLU A 160 11.07 -3.98 13.46
N GLU A 161 10.57 -3.78 14.66
CA GLU A 161 9.70 -2.64 14.96
C GLU A 161 10.45 -1.30 14.83
N GLY A 162 9.88 -0.37 14.05
CA GLY A 162 10.52 0.91 13.76
C GLY A 162 11.64 0.85 12.72
N VAL A 163 11.87 -0.31 12.10
CA VAL A 163 12.78 -0.48 10.96
C VAL A 163 11.98 -0.90 9.74
N VAL A 164 12.13 -0.13 8.68
CA VAL A 164 11.52 -0.38 7.38
C VAL A 164 12.64 -0.54 6.37
N HIS A 165 12.71 -1.71 5.74
CA HIS A 165 13.55 -1.93 4.58
C HIS A 165 12.71 -1.70 3.34
N THR A 166 13.15 -0.83 2.44
CA THR A 166 12.53 -0.66 1.13
C THR A 166 13.56 -0.97 0.05
N TYR A 167 13.31 -2.00 -0.72
CA TYR A 167 14.14 -2.43 -1.83
C TYR A 167 13.63 -1.76 -3.08
N PHE A 168 14.53 -1.23 -3.90
CA PHE A 168 14.28 -0.68 -5.21
C PHE A 168 15.15 -1.40 -6.21
N ARG A 169 14.56 -1.91 -7.27
CA ARG A 169 15.32 -2.34 -8.44
C ARG A 169 14.77 -1.64 -9.66
N LYS A 170 15.63 -1.40 -10.63
CA LYS A 170 15.15 -1.10 -11.98
C LYS A 170 14.28 -2.29 -12.37
N ALA A 171 13.03 -2.05 -12.73
CA ALA A 171 12.19 -3.10 -13.29
C ALA A 171 13.03 -3.75 -14.39
N ALA A 172 13.15 -5.08 -14.39
CA ALA A 172 13.87 -5.76 -15.44
C ALA A 172 13.33 -5.16 -16.74
N GLN A 173 14.21 -4.52 -17.52
CA GLN A 173 13.94 -4.46 -18.94
C GLN A 173 13.97 -5.93 -19.33
N VAL A 174 12.80 -6.56 -19.27
CA VAL A 174 12.50 -7.55 -20.28
C VAL A 174 12.87 -6.81 -21.54
N SER A 175 13.95 -7.27 -22.17
CA SER A 175 14.25 -6.90 -23.55
C SER A 175 12.90 -6.81 -24.25
N LYS A 176 12.73 -5.77 -25.07
CA LYS A 176 11.49 -5.45 -25.79
C LYS A 176 10.91 -6.62 -26.63
N GLU A 177 11.49 -7.81 -26.52
CA GLU A 177 11.17 -9.06 -27.17
C GLU A 177 10.32 -10.04 -26.33
N ASP A 178 10.18 -9.93 -24.98
CA ASP A 178 9.47 -10.97 -24.18
C ASP A 178 8.35 -10.51 -23.21
N LEU A 179 8.06 -9.20 -23.11
CA LEU A 179 6.75 -8.74 -22.62
C LEU A 179 5.87 -8.53 -23.85
N PRO A 180 4.62 -9.04 -23.88
CA PRO A 180 3.69 -8.58 -24.90
C PRO A 180 3.60 -7.06 -24.72
N GLU A 181 3.88 -6.33 -25.80
CA GLU A 181 3.70 -4.89 -25.90
C GLU A 181 2.54 -4.44 -25.00
N ILE A 182 2.83 -3.66 -23.95
CA ILE A 182 1.85 -2.71 -23.42
C ILE A 182 1.79 -1.61 -24.50
N LYS A 183 1.21 -1.97 -25.67
CA LYS A 183 0.63 -1.01 -26.58
C LYS A 183 -0.57 -0.48 -25.82
N LEU A 184 -0.46 0.75 -25.33
CA LEU A 184 -1.66 1.58 -25.20
C LEU A 184 -2.37 1.40 -26.53
N THR A 185 -3.45 0.64 -26.51
CA THR A 185 -4.23 0.35 -27.70
C THR A 185 -4.52 1.71 -28.31
N ASP A 186 -4.17 1.90 -29.59
CA ASP A 186 -4.63 3.10 -30.27
C ASP A 186 -6.15 3.15 -30.06
N PHE A 187 -6.69 4.32 -29.74
CA PHE A 187 -8.13 4.46 -29.47
C PHE A 187 -8.96 3.82 -30.60
N SER A 188 -8.42 3.88 -31.83
CA SER A 188 -8.93 3.22 -33.03
C SER A 188 -9.05 1.69 -32.92
N GLU A 189 -8.07 0.99 -32.34
CA GLU A 189 -8.05 -0.47 -32.20
C GLU A 189 -8.98 -0.94 -31.08
N PHE A 190 -9.09 -0.17 -29.99
CA PHE A 190 -10.06 -0.45 -28.92
C PHE A 190 -11.50 -0.32 -29.43
N GLU A 191 -11.82 0.75 -30.17
CA GLU A 191 -13.16 0.94 -30.75
C GLU A 191 -13.47 -0.10 -31.83
N MET A 192 -12.51 -0.43 -32.70
CA MET A 192 -12.69 -1.48 -33.71
C MET A 192 -13.00 -2.84 -33.07
N LYS A 193 -12.22 -3.27 -32.09
CA LYS A 193 -12.46 -4.55 -31.41
C LYS A 193 -13.75 -4.54 -30.61
N THR A 194 -14.08 -3.45 -29.94
CA THR A 194 -15.37 -3.32 -29.24
C THR A 194 -16.55 -3.44 -30.23
N SER A 195 -16.42 -2.85 -31.41
CA SER A 195 -17.45 -2.93 -32.46
C SER A 195 -17.57 -4.33 -33.09
N GLU A 196 -16.46 -5.07 -33.18
CA GLU A 196 -16.42 -6.44 -33.72
C GLU A 196 -17.24 -7.43 -32.88
N PHE A 197 -17.22 -7.28 -31.55
CA PHE A 197 -18.01 -8.14 -30.66
C PHE A 197 -19.49 -7.73 -30.60
N GLY A 198 -19.83 -6.46 -30.86
CA GLY A 198 -21.23 -5.99 -30.96
C GLY A 198 -22.09 -6.37 -29.75
N GLU A 199 -23.14 -7.17 -29.97
CA GLU A 199 -24.05 -7.65 -28.91
C GLU A 199 -23.43 -8.74 -28.01
N ASN A 200 -22.30 -9.33 -28.39
CA ASN A 200 -21.59 -10.37 -27.63
C ASN A 200 -20.67 -9.78 -26.55
N ILE A 201 -20.91 -8.52 -26.14
CA ILE A 201 -20.18 -7.86 -25.06
C ILE A 201 -21.02 -7.90 -23.78
N LYS A 202 -20.40 -8.37 -22.71
CA LYS A 202 -20.92 -8.19 -21.35
C LYS A 202 -20.22 -7.02 -20.68
N THR A 203 -20.97 -6.06 -20.15
CA THR A 203 -20.40 -4.88 -19.48
C THR A 203 -20.53 -4.99 -17.95
N ILE A 204 -19.44 -4.68 -17.24
CA ILE A 204 -19.41 -4.57 -15.78
C ILE A 204 -18.70 -3.28 -15.33
N ASP A 205 -19.10 -2.76 -14.18
CA ASP A 205 -18.42 -1.62 -13.54
C ASP A 205 -17.89 -2.05 -12.17
N VAL A 206 -16.57 -2.01 -12.00
CA VAL A 206 -15.89 -2.38 -10.76
C VAL A 206 -15.25 -1.19 -10.06
N ARG A 207 -15.48 0.04 -10.54
CA ARG A 207 -14.87 1.25 -9.95
C ARG A 207 -15.31 1.48 -8.51
N HIS A 208 -16.50 1.02 -8.14
CA HIS A 208 -17.05 1.17 -6.79
C HIS A 208 -16.49 0.14 -5.80
N LEU A 209 -15.77 -0.88 -6.27
CA LEU A 209 -15.27 -1.99 -5.47
C LEU A 209 -13.88 -1.67 -4.89
N GLU A 210 -13.67 -2.06 -3.64
CA GLU A 210 -12.38 -1.94 -2.95
C GLU A 210 -11.51 -3.17 -3.23
N MET A 211 -10.18 -3.04 -3.18
CA MET A 211 -9.31 -4.20 -3.43
C MET A 211 -9.53 -5.28 -2.36
N PRO A 212 -9.56 -6.59 -2.74
CA PRO A 212 -9.26 -7.17 -4.06
C PRO A 212 -10.48 -7.43 -4.97
N GLU A 213 -11.67 -6.95 -4.61
CA GLU A 213 -12.94 -7.30 -5.24
C GLU A 213 -13.02 -7.02 -6.76
N PRO A 214 -12.45 -5.92 -7.32
CA PRO A 214 -12.42 -5.72 -8.77
C PRO A 214 -11.81 -6.90 -9.52
N MET A 215 -10.67 -7.40 -9.04
CA MET A 215 -9.94 -8.49 -9.68
C MET A 215 -10.75 -9.79 -9.64
N VAL A 216 -11.30 -10.14 -8.48
CA VAL A 216 -12.10 -11.36 -8.30
C VAL A 216 -13.34 -11.32 -9.19
N THR A 217 -14.02 -10.17 -9.23
CA THR A 217 -15.22 -9.98 -10.05
C THR A 217 -14.88 -10.14 -11.53
N ILE A 218 -13.82 -9.49 -12.02
CA ILE A 218 -13.41 -9.60 -13.42
C ILE A 218 -13.07 -11.05 -13.79
N LEU A 219 -12.26 -11.74 -12.98
CA LEU A 219 -11.89 -13.14 -13.23
C LEU A 219 -13.10 -14.08 -13.27
N GLN A 220 -14.04 -13.90 -12.35
CA GLN A 220 -15.28 -14.69 -12.34
C GLN A 220 -16.15 -14.42 -13.56
N GLU A 221 -16.23 -13.17 -14.01
CA GLU A 221 -17.08 -12.81 -15.14
C GLU A 221 -16.49 -13.26 -16.47
N VAL A 222 -15.17 -13.19 -16.66
CA VAL A 222 -14.53 -13.74 -17.87
C VAL A 222 -14.65 -15.26 -17.96
N GLU A 223 -14.62 -15.98 -16.84
CA GLU A 223 -14.80 -17.44 -16.81
C GLU A 223 -16.24 -17.87 -17.15
N LYS A 224 -17.22 -16.99 -16.94
CA LYS A 224 -18.64 -17.25 -17.28
C LYS A 224 -19.01 -16.86 -18.71
N LEU A 225 -18.10 -16.22 -19.46
CA LEU A 225 -18.39 -15.78 -20.82
C LEU A 225 -18.55 -16.97 -21.78
N PRO A 226 -19.56 -16.97 -22.67
CA PRO A 226 -19.61 -17.90 -23.78
C PRO A 226 -18.44 -17.69 -24.75
N GLU A 227 -18.15 -18.71 -25.55
CA GLU A 227 -17.12 -18.60 -26.60
C GLU A 227 -17.48 -17.47 -27.59
N GLY A 228 -16.46 -16.70 -28.02
CA GLY A 228 -16.64 -15.54 -28.90
C GLY A 228 -17.23 -14.29 -28.24
N HIS A 229 -17.38 -14.25 -26.91
CA HIS A 229 -17.83 -13.05 -26.18
C HIS A 229 -16.66 -12.30 -25.55
N ALA A 230 -16.86 -11.01 -25.30
CA ALA A 230 -15.91 -10.14 -24.61
C ALA A 230 -16.51 -9.54 -23.34
N LEU A 231 -15.65 -9.26 -22.36
CA LEU A 231 -15.99 -8.52 -21.15
C LEU A 231 -15.52 -7.08 -21.29
N TYR A 232 -16.44 -6.13 -21.23
CA TYR A 232 -16.14 -4.72 -21.12
C TYR A 232 -16.18 -4.30 -19.65
N VAL A 233 -15.10 -3.70 -19.16
CA VAL A 233 -14.94 -3.37 -17.74
C VAL A 233 -14.66 -1.89 -17.58
N HIS A 234 -15.48 -1.19 -16.81
CA HIS A 234 -15.12 0.12 -16.29
C HIS A 234 -14.23 -0.04 -15.06
N HIS A 235 -13.03 0.53 -15.12
CA HIS A 235 -12.02 0.40 -14.07
C HIS A 235 -11.40 1.77 -13.74
N LYS A 236 -10.82 1.91 -12.54
CA LYS A 236 -10.22 3.18 -12.09
C LYS A 236 -8.83 3.46 -12.66
N ARG A 237 -8.05 2.41 -12.88
CA ARG A 237 -6.62 2.44 -13.26
C ARG A 237 -6.15 1.07 -13.72
N ILE A 238 -4.99 0.96 -14.37
CA ILE A 238 -4.53 -0.32 -14.94
C ILE A 238 -4.42 -1.41 -13.85
N PRO A 239 -5.14 -2.54 -13.96
CA PRO A 239 -5.11 -3.59 -12.96
C PRO A 239 -3.88 -4.51 -13.16
N GLN A 240 -2.72 -4.05 -12.70
CA GLN A 240 -1.44 -4.74 -12.93
C GLN A 240 -1.42 -6.19 -12.46
N PHE A 241 -2.07 -6.51 -11.33
CA PHE A 241 -2.16 -7.88 -10.80
C PHE A 241 -3.10 -8.79 -11.59
N LEU A 242 -4.01 -8.23 -12.40
CA LEU A 242 -4.95 -8.98 -13.23
C LEU A 242 -4.29 -9.50 -14.52
N LEU A 243 -3.32 -8.76 -15.07
CA LEU A 243 -2.70 -9.09 -16.37
C LEU A 243 -2.05 -10.49 -16.40
N PRO A 244 -1.24 -10.89 -15.39
CA PRO A 244 -0.66 -12.23 -15.37
C PRO A 244 -1.73 -13.32 -15.27
N GLU A 245 -2.81 -13.06 -14.54
CA GLU A 245 -3.90 -14.03 -14.32
C GLU A 245 -4.77 -14.23 -15.57
N LEU A 246 -5.01 -13.16 -16.34
CA LEU A 246 -5.67 -13.25 -17.64
C LEU A 246 -4.81 -13.98 -18.67
N LYS A 247 -3.51 -13.66 -18.73
CA LYS A 247 -2.57 -14.31 -19.64
C LYS A 247 -2.45 -15.81 -19.39
N LYS A 248 -2.40 -16.25 -18.12
CA LYS A 248 -2.39 -17.69 -17.75
C LYS A 248 -3.62 -18.46 -18.22
N ARG A 249 -4.73 -17.75 -18.48
CA ARG A 249 -6.01 -18.31 -18.91
C ARG A 249 -6.28 -18.04 -20.40
N ASP A 250 -5.25 -17.62 -21.14
CA ASP A 250 -5.27 -17.28 -22.57
C ASP A 250 -6.26 -16.16 -22.94
N TYR A 251 -6.51 -15.22 -22.02
CA TYR A 251 -7.28 -14.02 -22.34
C TYR A 251 -6.37 -12.89 -22.83
N ILE A 252 -6.86 -12.20 -23.85
CA ILE A 252 -6.34 -10.95 -24.37
C ILE A 252 -7.06 -9.80 -23.66
N ILE A 253 -6.31 -8.75 -23.31
CA ILE A 253 -6.85 -7.52 -22.72
C ILE A 253 -6.41 -6.31 -23.51
N LEU A 254 -7.37 -5.47 -23.88
CA LEU A 254 -7.17 -4.13 -24.40
C LEU A 254 -7.61 -3.14 -23.34
N TYR A 255 -6.98 -1.98 -23.34
CA TYR A 255 -7.31 -0.89 -22.42
C TYR A 255 -7.36 0.43 -23.17
N ASN A 256 -8.26 1.29 -22.71
CA ASN A 256 -8.46 2.64 -23.18
C ASN A 256 -8.57 3.58 -21.98
N GLU A 257 -7.64 4.51 -21.87
CA GLU A 257 -7.61 5.51 -20.80
C GLU A 257 -8.57 6.65 -21.14
N ILE A 258 -9.51 6.96 -20.24
CA ILE A 258 -10.43 8.09 -20.40
C ILE A 258 -9.88 9.30 -19.63
N ASP A 259 -9.53 9.11 -18.36
CA ASP A 259 -8.93 10.10 -17.48
C ASP A 259 -8.18 9.45 -16.30
N GLU A 260 -7.60 10.27 -15.41
CA GLU A 260 -6.78 9.83 -14.26
C GLU A 260 -7.44 8.82 -13.31
N ASN A 261 -8.78 8.70 -13.30
CA ASN A 261 -9.52 7.77 -12.46
C ASN A 261 -10.54 6.93 -13.22
N ASN A 262 -10.52 6.94 -14.56
CA ASN A 262 -11.44 6.20 -15.40
C ASN A 262 -10.71 5.61 -16.60
N MET A 263 -10.88 4.31 -16.76
CA MET A 263 -10.45 3.60 -17.94
C MET A 263 -11.43 2.47 -18.28
N ASN A 264 -11.40 2.08 -19.53
CA ASN A 264 -12.15 0.93 -20.01
C ASN A 264 -11.18 -0.20 -20.36
N LEU A 265 -11.58 -1.42 -20.02
CA LEU A 265 -10.88 -2.63 -20.40
C LEU A 265 -11.81 -3.44 -21.30
N LEU A 266 -11.25 -4.08 -22.31
CA LEU A 266 -11.94 -5.08 -23.13
C LEU A 266 -11.14 -6.38 -23.02
N ILE A 267 -11.76 -7.43 -22.49
CA ILE A 267 -11.11 -8.72 -22.24
C ILE A 267 -11.82 -9.80 -23.05
N TYR A 268 -11.08 -10.57 -23.84
CA TYR A 268 -11.63 -11.61 -24.73
C TYR A 268 -10.63 -12.75 -24.92
N LYS A 269 -11.04 -13.83 -25.58
CA LYS A 269 -10.16 -14.92 -26.02
C LYS A 269 -9.87 -14.79 -27.51
#